data_AF-A0A7T8H1X9-F1
#
_entry.id   AF-A0A7T8H1X9-F1
#
_cell.length_a   1.000
_cell.length_b   1.000
_cell.length_c   1.000
_cell.angle_alpha   90.00
_cell.angle_beta   90.00
_cell.angle_gamma   90.00
#
_symmetry.space_group_name_H-M   'P 1'
#
loop_
_entity.id
_entity.type
_entity.pdbx_description
1 polymer ?
#
loop_
_entity_poly.entity_id
_entity_poly.type
_entity_poly.pdbx_seq_one_letter_code
_entity_poly.pdbx_strand_id
1 'polypeptide(L)' 'MNARDRASGDEYRRLRNRVSSLVKRDHLKSNLAKIHTAKNKPKTLWGLANNILGKSQASLPASLN' A
#
# COMPACT_ATOMS: atom_id res chain seq x y z
N MET A 1 -13.80 -0.77 -33.77
CA MET A 1 -12.84 -1.60 -32.99
C MET A 1 -13.14 -3.06 -33.27
N ASN A 2 -12.18 -3.78 -33.86
CA ASN A 2 -12.36 -5.17 -34.24
C ASN A 2 -12.32 -6.07 -32.98
N ALA A 3 -12.90 -7.27 -33.05
CA ALA A 3 -12.91 -8.21 -31.93
C ALA A 3 -11.49 -8.57 -31.43
N ARG A 4 -10.51 -8.61 -32.33
CA ARG A 4 -9.08 -8.75 -32.02
C ARG A 4 -8.54 -7.62 -31.14
N ASP A 5 -8.86 -6.37 -31.44
CA ASP A 5 -8.38 -5.21 -30.67
C ASP A 5 -8.95 -5.21 -29.25
N ARG A 6 -10.20 -5.65 -29.09
CA ARG A 6 -10.85 -5.82 -27.79
C ARG A 6 -10.21 -6.94 -26.97
N ALA A 7 -9.93 -8.08 -27.60
CA ALA A 7 -9.25 -9.20 -26.94
C ALA A 7 -7.86 -8.80 -26.42
N SER A 8 -7.05 -8.13 -27.26
CA SER A 8 -5.73 -7.61 -26.85
C SER A 8 -5.85 -6.57 -25.73
N GLY A 9 -6.88 -5.71 -25.77
CA GLY A 9 -7.17 -4.74 -24.71
C GLY A 9 -7.57 -5.40 -23.38
N ASP A 10 -8.33 -6.49 -23.43
CA ASP A 10 -8.75 -7.23 -22.24
C ASP A 10 -7.58 -8.02 -21.61
N GLU A 11 -6.72 -8.62 -22.43
CA GLU A 11 -5.48 -9.26 -21.95
C GLU A 11 -4.55 -8.25 -21.28
N TYR A 12 -4.34 -7.09 -21.90
CA TYR A 12 -3.57 -6.01 -21.29
C TYR A 12 -4.18 -5.55 -19.97
N ARG A 13 -5.51 -5.36 -19.92
CA ARG A 13 -6.21 -4.97 -18.69
C ARG A 13 -6.01 -6.01 -17.58
N ARG A 14 -6.12 -7.30 -17.90
CA ARG A 14 -5.87 -8.40 -16.94
C ARG A 14 -4.44 -8.37 -16.43
N LEU A 15 -3.45 -8.21 -17.31
CA LEU A 15 -2.05 -8.12 -16.93
C LEU A 15 -1.79 -6.92 -16.02
N ARG A 16 -2.27 -5.74 -16.39
CA ARG A 16 -2.17 -4.51 -15.58
C ARG A 16 -2.77 -4.71 -14.19
N ASN A 17 -3.98 -5.26 -14.11
CA ASN A 17 -4.66 -5.51 -12.83
C ASN A 17 -3.88 -6.51 -11.96
N ARG A 18 -3.30 -7.54 -12.58
CA ARG A 18 -2.47 -8.52 -11.87
C ARG A 18 -1.19 -7.88 -11.32
N VAL A 19 -0.49 -7.10 -12.12
CA VAL A 19 0.71 -6.34 -11.68
C VAL A 19 0.35 -5.39 -10.54
N SER A 20 -0.71 -4.59 -10.67
CA SER A 20 -1.16 -3.70 -9.59
C SER A 20 -1.50 -4.46 -8.30
N SER A 21 -2.11 -5.64 -8.41
CA SER A 21 -2.43 -6.48 -7.25
C SER A 21 -1.17 -7.04 -6.59
N LEU A 22 -0.17 -7.45 -7.38
CA LEU A 22 1.11 -7.93 -6.88
C LEU A 22 1.89 -6.83 -6.14
N VAL A 23 1.94 -5.62 -6.72
CA VAL A 23 2.58 -4.46 -6.08
C VAL A 23 1.88 -4.09 -4.78
N LYS A 24 0.53 -4.05 -4.77
CA LYS A 24 -0.24 -3.82 -3.53
C LYS A 24 0.08 -4.85 -2.46
N ARG A 25 0.15 -6.14 -2.82
CA ARG A 25 0.48 -7.22 -1.89
C ARG A 25 1.88 -7.07 -1.31
N ASP A 26 2.86 -6.72 -2.14
CA ASP A 26 4.24 -6.52 -1.68
C ASP A 26 4.35 -5.32 -0.73
N HIS A 27 3.67 -4.21 -1.07
CA HIS A 27 3.62 -3.03 -0.20
C HIS A 27 2.99 -3.35 1.17
N LEU A 28 1.90 -4.11 1.20
CA LEU A 28 1.27 -4.58 2.45
C LEU A 28 2.21 -5.47 3.27
N LYS A 29 2.95 -6.38 2.61
CA LYS A 29 3.93 -7.25 3.27
C LYS A 29 5.09 -6.43 3.88
N SER A 30 5.60 -5.44 3.16
CA SER A 30 6.62 -4.52 3.66
C SER A 30 6.12 -3.71 4.87
N ASN A 31 4.88 -3.20 4.80
CA ASN A 31 4.27 -2.48 5.91
C ASN A 31 4.08 -3.37 7.14
N LEU A 32 3.63 -4.61 6.96
CA LEU A 32 3.50 -5.58 8.05
C LEU A 32 4.85 -5.83 8.74
N ALA A 33 5.91 -6.04 7.96
CA ALA A 33 7.26 -6.20 8.51
C ALA A 33 7.70 -4.98 9.33
N LYS A 34 7.47 -3.76 8.84
CA LYS A 34 7.76 -2.51 9.57
C LYS A 34 6.97 -2.42 10.89
N ILE A 35 5.71 -2.82 10.89
CA ILE A 35 4.86 -2.85 12.09
C ILE A 35 5.43 -3.83 13.12
N HIS A 36 5.82 -5.04 12.71
CA HIS A 36 6.45 -6.01 13.63
C HIS A 36 7.76 -5.49 14.21
N THR A 37 8.60 -4.84 13.40
CA THR A 37 9.87 -4.25 13.86
C THR A 37 9.66 -3.09 14.84
N ALA A 38 8.55 -2.36 14.73
CA ALA A 38 8.25 -1.23 15.61
C ALA A 38 7.96 -1.63 17.07
N LYS A 39 7.75 -2.94 17.36
CA LYS A 39 7.59 -3.49 18.73
C LYS A 39 6.69 -2.64 19.65
N ASN A 40 5.51 -2.27 19.17
CA ASN A 40 4.50 -1.48 19.90
C ASN A 40 4.91 -0.05 20.32
N LYS A 41 5.98 0.53 19.73
CA LYS A 41 6.33 1.93 20.00
C LYS A 41 5.28 2.87 19.38
N PRO A 42 4.48 3.61 20.17
CA PRO A 42 3.37 4.42 19.64
C PRO A 42 3.83 5.46 18.63
N LYS A 43 4.97 6.12 18.89
CA LYS A 43 5.58 7.11 17.98
C LYS A 43 5.95 6.54 16.61
N THR A 44 6.53 5.34 16.61
CA THR A 44 6.94 4.67 15.37
C THR A 44 5.71 4.17 14.60
N LEU A 45 4.72 3.60 15.30
CA LEU A 45 3.48 3.14 14.68
C LEU A 45 2.65 4.29 14.09
N TRP A 46 2.57 5.42 14.79
CA TRP A 46 1.88 6.61 14.29
C TRP A 46 2.54 7.19 13.03
N GLY A 47 3.88 7.29 13.04
CA GLY A 47 4.64 7.72 11.86
C GLY A 47 4.46 6.77 10.67
N LEU A 48 4.43 5.45 10.92
CA LEU A 48 4.16 4.45 9.90
C LEU A 48 2.74 4.59 9.34
N ALA A 49 1.73 4.76 10.19
CA ALA A 49 0.34 4.93 9.76
C ALA A 49 0.16 6.17 8.89
N ASN A 50 0.74 7.32 9.27
CA ASN A 50 0.67 8.53 8.47
C ASN A 50 1.35 8.39 7.11
N ASN A 51 2.53 7.75 7.07
CA ASN A 51 3.22 7.46 5.80
C ASN A 51 2.41 6.54 4.89
N ILE A 52 1.80 5.50 5.43
CA ILE A 52 0.94 4.57 4.65
C ILE A 52 -0.27 5.31 4.06
N LEU A 53 -0.82 6.28 4.80
CA LEU A 53 -1.95 7.10 4.36
C LEU A 53 -1.53 8.28 3.46
N GLY A 54 -0.23 8.45 3.17
CA GLY A 54 0.29 9.59 2.39
C GLY A 54 0.10 10.94 3.09
N LYS A 55 -0.08 10.95 4.41
CA LYS A 55 -0.22 12.17 5.20
C LYS A 55 1.16 12.70 5.60
N SER A 56 1.29 14.01 5.71
CA SER A 56 2.46 14.61 6.33
C SER A 56 2.62 14.08 7.76
N GLN A 57 3.86 14.05 8.25
CA GLN A 57 4.18 13.50 9.57
C GLN A 57 3.47 14.31 10.67
N ALA A 58 2.27 13.88 11.05
CA ALA A 58 1.49 14.53 12.10
C ALA A 58 2.15 14.30 13.45
N SER A 59 2.03 15.28 14.35
CA SER A 59 2.38 15.12 15.75
C SER A 59 1.63 13.92 16.35
N LEU A 60 2.21 13.30 17.37
CA LEU A 60 1.50 12.25 18.09
C LEU A 60 0.21 12.82 18.69
N PRO A 61 -0.92 12.09 18.63
CA PRO A 61 -2.12 12.48 19.35
C PRO A 61 -1.80 12.60 20.84
N ALA A 62 -2.34 13.62 21.51
CA ALA A 62 -2.10 13.85 22.93
C ALA A 62 -2.50 12.66 23.82
N SER A 63 -3.44 11.82 23.36
CA SER A 63 -3.85 10.58 24.04
C SER A 63 -2.84 9.45 23.97
N LEU A 64 -1.80 9.57 23.14
CA LEU A 64 -0.75 8.57 22.94
C LEU A 64 0.63 9.08 23.41
N ASN A 65 0.70 10.30 23.96
CA ASN A 65 1.91 10.88 24.54
C ASN A 65 2.25 10.24 25.90
#